data_AF-A0A950LDX6-F1
#
_entry.id   AF-A0A950LDX6-F1
#
_cell.length_a   1.000
_cell.length_b   1.000
_cell.length_c   1.000
_cell.angle_alpha   90.00
_cell.angle_beta   90.00
_cell.angle_gamma   90.00
#
_symmetry.space_group_name_H-M   'P 1'
#
loop_
_entity.id
_entity.type
_entity.pdbx_description
1 polymer ?
#
loop_
_entity_poly.entity_id
_entity_poly.type
_entity_poly.pdbx_seq_one_letter_code
_entity_poly.pdbx_strand_id
1 'polypeptide(L)'
;MADAALHHEFQYPSAKHQAETAVSGMWLFLATEVLFFGALFLGWIYARHWNLAGFDAGAQRTQLAIGTINTVILLTSSLTYSVGLVFIAAGNTRRLMQCLAATWLLGLAFLLLKFGL
;
A
#
# COMPACT_ATOMS: atom_id res chain seq x y z
N MET A 1 -22.77 13.49 -45.07
CA MET A 1 -21.56 12.95 -44.39
C MET A 1 -21.38 13.67 -43.05
N ALA A 2 -22.39 13.63 -42.18
CA ALA A 2 -22.45 14.42 -40.95
C ALA A 2 -23.08 13.59 -39.82
N ASP A 3 -22.54 12.39 -39.60
CA ASP A 3 -23.01 11.48 -38.54
C ASP A 3 -21.84 10.80 -37.80
N ALA A 4 -20.69 11.47 -37.78
CA ALA A 4 -19.55 11.11 -36.94
C ALA A 4 -19.48 12.04 -35.72
N ALA A 5 -20.64 12.48 -35.22
CA ALA A 5 -20.74 13.22 -33.98
C ALA A 5 -20.48 12.25 -32.82
N LEU A 6 -19.19 12.09 -32.47
CA LEU A 6 -18.70 11.84 -31.12
C LEU A 6 -19.68 11.15 -30.17
N HIS A 7 -19.97 9.87 -30.42
CA HIS A 7 -20.45 8.99 -29.36
C HIS A 7 -19.28 8.72 -28.40
N HIS A 8 -18.90 9.73 -27.61
CA HIS A 8 -18.31 9.46 -26.31
C HIS A 8 -19.43 8.87 -25.45
N GLU A 9 -19.78 7.60 -25.70
CA GLU A 9 -20.51 6.80 -24.74
C GLU A 9 -19.69 6.84 -23.46
N PHE A 10 -20.16 7.62 -22.48
CA PHE A 10 -19.61 7.58 -21.14
C PHE A 10 -19.64 6.12 -20.70
N GLN A 11 -18.45 5.52 -20.53
CA GLN A 11 -18.29 4.12 -20.10
C GLN A 11 -19.06 3.81 -18.80
N TYR A 12 -19.43 4.86 -18.04
CA TYR A 12 -20.23 4.76 -16.84
C TYR A 12 -21.50 5.64 -16.92
N PRO A 13 -22.67 5.12 -16.51
CA PRO A 13 -23.92 5.90 -16.47
C PRO A 13 -23.91 7.11 -15.53
N SER A 14 -22.98 7.20 -14.56
CA SER A 14 -22.84 8.34 -13.67
C SER A 14 -21.47 8.39 -12.98
N ALA A 15 -21.08 9.56 -12.48
CA ALA A 15 -19.87 9.74 -11.66
C ALA A 15 -19.89 8.87 -10.37
N LYS A 16 -21.08 8.67 -9.79
CA LYS A 16 -21.25 7.78 -8.63
C LYS A 16 -20.93 6.32 -8.99
N HIS A 17 -21.48 5.84 -10.11
CA HIS A 17 -21.24 4.48 -10.59
C HIS A 17 -19.77 4.25 -10.97
N GLN A 18 -19.11 5.27 -11.53
CA GLN A 18 -17.67 5.25 -11.77
C GLN A 18 -16.87 5.09 -10.47
N ALA A 19 -17.20 5.85 -9.42
CA ALA A 19 -16.51 5.77 -8.13
C ALA A 19 -16.72 4.41 -7.44
N GLU A 20 -17.94 3.87 -7.46
CA GLU A 20 -18.25 2.54 -6.92
C GLU A 20 -17.49 1.43 -7.66
N THR A 21 -17.39 1.55 -8.99
CA THR A 21 -16.61 0.61 -9.81
C THR A 21 -15.12 0.70 -9.50
N ALA A 22 -14.58 1.92 -9.31
CA ALA A 22 -13.18 2.13 -8.94
C ALA A 22 -12.84 1.52 -7.57
N VAL A 23 -13.70 1.70 -6.57
CA VAL A 23 -13.54 1.08 -5.25
C VAL A 23 -13.59 -0.45 -5.35
N SER A 24 -14.52 -0.98 -6.15
CA SER A 24 -14.62 -2.44 -6.38
C SER A 24 -13.37 -2.99 -7.06
N GLY A 25 -12.83 -2.27 -8.05
CA GLY A 25 -11.57 -2.61 -8.70
C GLY A 25 -10.37 -2.59 -7.74
N MET A 26 -10.32 -1.61 -6.83
CA MET A 26 -9.30 -1.54 -5.78
C MET A 26 -9.35 -2.78 -4.86
N TRP A 27 -10.54 -3.23 -4.45
CA TRP A 27 -10.69 -4.45 -3.65
C TRP A 27 -10.21 -5.70 -4.40
N LEU A 28 -10.53 -5.83 -5.69
CA LEU A 28 -10.07 -6.96 -6.50
C LEU A 28 -8.55 -6.95 -6.64
N PHE A 29 -7.95 -5.79 -6.89
CA PHE A 29 -6.50 -5.63 -6.92
C PHE A 29 -5.86 -6.03 -5.58
N LEU A 30 -6.39 -5.55 -4.45
CA LEU A 30 -5.88 -5.94 -3.12
C LEU A 30 -6.00 -7.45 -2.88
N ALA A 31 -7.06 -8.10 -3.35
CA ALA A 31 -7.19 -9.55 -3.28
C ALA A 31 -6.07 -10.26 -4.06
N THR A 32 -5.70 -9.75 -5.25
CA THR A 32 -4.57 -10.31 -6.00
C THR A 32 -3.22 -10.11 -5.30
N GLU A 33 -3.00 -8.98 -4.63
CA GLU A 33 -1.81 -8.75 -3.81
C GLU A 33 -1.74 -9.71 -2.61
N VAL A 34 -2.87 -9.99 -1.96
CA VAL A 34 -2.94 -10.99 -0.88
C VAL A 34 -2.55 -12.38 -1.39
N LEU A 35 -3.02 -12.78 -2.58
CA LEU A 35 -2.63 -14.06 -3.20
C LEU A 35 -1.13 -14.08 -3.56
N PHE A 36 -0.59 -12.98 -4.07
CA PHE A 36 0.82 -12.82 -4.37
C PHE A 36 1.70 -13.01 -3.12
N PHE A 37 1.41 -12.29 -2.03
CA PHE A 37 2.12 -12.48 -0.77
C PHE A 37 1.89 -13.87 -0.17
N GLY A 38 0.69 -14.45 -0.34
CA GLY A 38 0.40 -15.82 0.07
C GLY A 38 1.32 -16.85 -0.60
N ALA A 39 1.56 -16.71 -1.91
CA ALA A 39 2.52 -17.56 -2.62
C ALA A 39 3.95 -17.38 -2.11
N LEU A 40 4.37 -16.15 -1.79
CA LEU A 40 5.68 -15.87 -1.18
C LEU A 40 5.83 -16.55 0.20
N PHE A 41 4.79 -16.51 1.04
CA PHE A 41 4.80 -17.19 2.34
C PHE A 41 4.87 -18.71 2.18
N LEU A 42 4.10 -19.30 1.25
CA LEU A 42 4.19 -20.74 0.96
C LEU A 42 5.59 -21.13 0.47
N GLY A 43 6.20 -20.33 -0.40
CA GLY A 43 7.58 -20.51 -0.83
C GLY A 43 8.57 -20.46 0.33
N TRP A 44 8.41 -19.50 1.25
CA TRP A 44 9.24 -19.40 2.46
C TRP A 44 9.08 -20.63 3.37
N ILE A 45 7.85 -21.11 3.61
CA ILE A 45 7.57 -22.30 4.42
C ILE A 45 8.21 -23.53 3.79
N TYR A 46 8.01 -23.72 2.48
CA TYR A 46 8.58 -24.83 1.74
C TYR A 46 10.11 -24.83 1.81
N ALA A 47 10.75 -23.68 1.54
CA ALA A 47 12.20 -23.55 1.60
C ALA A 47 12.75 -23.80 3.02
N ARG A 48 12.06 -23.32 4.06
CA ARG A 48 12.43 -23.58 5.46
C ARG A 48 12.34 -25.05 5.82
N HIS A 49 11.33 -25.77 5.32
CA HIS A 49 11.17 -27.21 5.58
C HIS A 49 12.37 -28.02 5.10
N TRP A 50 12.96 -27.66 3.96
CA TRP A 50 14.12 -28.35 3.39
C TRP A 50 15.46 -27.96 4.01
N ASN A 51 15.59 -26.74 4.55
CA ASN A 51 16.84 -26.26 5.13
C ASN A 51 16.61 -25.46 6.43
N LEU A 52 16.20 -26.14 7.51
CA LEU A 52 15.96 -25.47 8.79
C LEU A 52 17.22 -24.75 9.32
N ALA A 53 18.38 -25.42 9.27
CA ALA A 53 19.62 -24.88 9.82
C ALA A 53 20.05 -23.56 9.15
N GLY A 54 19.88 -23.44 7.82
CA GLY A 54 20.16 -22.21 7.10
C GLY A 54 19.21 -21.06 7.47
N PHE A 55 17.92 -21.36 7.67
CA PHE A 55 16.93 -20.37 8.07
C PHE A 55 17.13 -19.91 9.52
N ASP A 56 17.50 -20.80 10.44
CA ASP A 56 17.80 -20.45 11.83
C ASP A 56 19.05 -19.56 11.93
N ALA A 57 20.09 -19.86 11.15
CA ALA A 57 21.28 -19.01 11.04
C ALA A 57 20.94 -17.61 10.49
N GLY A 58 20.04 -17.53 9.50
CA GLY A 58 19.54 -16.26 8.96
C GLY A 58 18.72 -15.46 9.98
N ALA A 59 17.90 -16.14 10.78
CA ALA A 59 17.12 -15.52 11.85
C ALA A 59 18.03 -14.86 12.91
N GLN A 60 19.13 -15.52 13.29
CA GLN A 60 20.09 -14.93 14.25
C GLN A 60 20.85 -13.72 13.72
N ARG A 61 21.03 -13.61 12.39
CA ARG A 61 21.65 -12.43 11.77
C ARG A 61 20.67 -11.28 11.55
N THR A 62 19.38 -11.50 11.80
CA THR A 62 18.35 -10.49 11.57
C THR A 62 18.34 -9.48 12.71
N GLN A 63 18.59 -8.21 12.38
CA GLN A 63 18.54 -7.12 13.36
C GLN A 63 17.08 -6.75 13.66
N LEU A 64 16.54 -7.31 14.75
CA LEU A 64 15.16 -7.06 15.17
C LEU A 64 14.87 -5.58 15.41
N ALA A 65 15.83 -4.82 15.96
CA ALA A 65 15.65 -3.40 16.24
C ALA A 65 15.30 -2.59 14.98
N ILE A 66 16.02 -2.80 13.87
CA ILE A 66 15.74 -2.13 12.59
C ILE A 66 14.35 -2.53 12.08
N GLY A 67 14.00 -3.83 12.19
CA GLY A 67 12.67 -4.32 11.84
C GLY A 67 11.56 -3.63 12.62
N THR A 68 11.69 -3.56 13.95
CA THR A 68 10.69 -2.95 14.83
C THR A 68 10.54 -1.45 14.57
N ILE A 69 11.65 -0.71 14.40
CA ILE A 69 11.62 0.72 14.09
C ILE A 69 10.88 0.96 12.77
N ASN A 70 11.20 0.18 11.74
CA ASN A 70 10.54 0.27 10.44
C ASN A 70 9.03 -0.05 10.53
N THR A 71 8.64 -1.03 11.35
CA THR A 71 7.22 -1.31 11.61
C THR A 71 6.52 -0.11 12.25
N VAL A 72 7.12 0.51 13.26
CA VAL A 72 6.54 1.71 13.90
C VAL A 72 6.37 2.84 12.88
N ILE A 73 7.39 3.09 12.04
CA ILE A 73 7.33 4.11 10.98
C ILE A 73 6.16 3.85 10.02
N LEU A 74 6.00 2.62 9.53
CA LEU A 74 4.93 2.26 8.61
C LEU A 74 3.54 2.37 9.26
N LEU A 75 3.40 1.98 10.54
CA LEU A 75 2.15 2.14 11.29
C LEU A 75 1.80 3.62 11.48
N THR A 76 2.79 4.45 11.84
CA THR A 76 2.60 5.90 11.93
C THR A 76 2.23 6.50 10.57
N SER A 77 2.83 6.03 9.49
CA SER A 77 2.50 6.46 8.12
C SER A 77 1.06 6.13 7.72
N SER A 78 0.55 4.97 8.13
CA SER A 78 -0.86 4.60 7.92
C SER A 78 -1.81 5.50 8.72
N LEU A 79 -1.41 5.83 9.96
CA LEU A 79 -2.16 6.76 10.81
C LEU A 79 -2.20 8.17 10.21
N THR A 80 -1.09 8.71 9.70
CA THR A 80 -1.06 10.05 9.10
C THR A 80 -1.98 10.15 7.88
N TYR A 81 -2.02 9.11 7.03
CA TYR A 81 -2.97 9.03 5.92
C TYR A 81 -4.42 9.03 6.42
N SER A 82 -4.74 8.21 7.42
CA SER A 82 -6.09 8.09 8.00
C SER A 82 -6.57 9.41 8.62
N VAL A 83 -5.68 10.14 9.30
CA VAL A 83 -5.97 11.49 9.83
C VAL A 83 -6.21 12.49 8.68
N GLY A 84 -5.50 12.36 7.56
CA GLY A 84 -5.73 13.16 6.36
C GLY A 84 -7.17 13.04 5.83
N LEU A 85 -7.75 11.84 5.88
CA LEU A 85 -9.15 11.59 5.49
C LEU A 85 -10.14 12.39 6.36
N VAL A 86 -9.84 12.55 7.66
CA VAL A 86 -10.66 13.38 8.56
C VAL A 86 -10.58 14.85 8.16
N PHE A 87 -9.39 15.35 7.79
CA PHE A 87 -9.24 16.75 7.39
C PHE A 87 -9.93 17.08 6.07
N ILE A 88 -9.90 16.19 5.08
CA ILE A 88 -10.59 16.43 3.82
C ILE A 88 -12.11 16.36 3.98
N ALA A 89 -12.63 15.49 4.87
CA ALA A 89 -14.05 15.48 5.24
C ALA A 89 -14.48 16.81 5.90
N ALA A 90 -13.58 17.47 6.62
CA ALA A 90 -13.78 18.80 7.19
C ALA A 90 -13.50 19.96 6.20
N GLY A 91 -13.26 19.67 4.91
CA GLY A 91 -12.98 20.67 3.88
C GLY A 91 -11.58 21.30 3.95
N ASN A 92 -10.67 20.77 4.77
CA ASN A 92 -9.33 21.34 4.97
C ASN A 92 -8.27 20.67 4.10
N THR A 93 -8.20 21.09 2.84
CA THR A 93 -7.24 20.56 1.85
C THR A 93 -5.78 20.84 2.22
N ARG A 94 -5.49 21.96 2.91
CA ARG A 94 -4.12 22.28 3.35
C ARG A 94 -3.59 21.26 4.35
N ARG A 95 -4.41 20.86 5.33
CA ARG A 95 -4.02 19.83 6.30
C ARG A 95 -3.95 18.45 5.68
N LEU A 96 -4.83 18.12 4.72
CA LEU A 96 -4.69 16.90 3.92
C LEU A 96 -3.31 16.84 3.24
N MET A 97 -2.91 17.91 2.54
CA MET A 97 -1.61 17.97 1.86
C MET A 97 -0.44 17.80 2.83
N GLN A 98 -0.52 18.38 4.03
CA GLN A 98 0.49 18.18 5.08
C GLN A 98 0.55 16.72 5.54
N CYS A 99 -0.60 16.08 5.75
CA CYS A 99 -0.67 14.66 6.12
C CYS A 99 -0.09 13.77 5.02
N LEU A 100 -0.41 14.03 3.74
CA LEU A 100 0.13 13.27 2.61
C LEU A 100 1.65 13.45 2.48
N ALA A 101 2.16 14.67 2.66
CA ALA A 101 3.60 14.92 2.67
C ALA A 101 4.30 14.18 3.83
N ALA A 102 3.70 14.15 5.02
CA ALA A 102 4.22 13.40 6.15
C ALA A 102 4.23 11.88 5.88
N THR A 103 3.14 11.33 5.33
CA THR A 103 3.07 9.91 4.91
C THR A 103 4.19 9.58 3.92
N TRP A 104 4.42 10.42 2.92
CA TRP A 104 5.49 10.22 1.93
C TRP A 104 6.89 10.27 2.56
N LEU A 105 7.15 11.24 3.44
CA LEU A 105 8.43 11.35 4.16
C LEU A 105 8.71 10.15 5.07
N LEU A 106 7.69 9.63 5.76
CA LEU A 106 7.81 8.42 6.56
C LEU A 106 8.10 7.19 5.70
N GLY A 107 7.48 7.08 4.52
CA GLY A 107 7.81 6.05 3.54
C GLY A 107 9.26 6.13 3.04
N LEU A 108 9.76 7.34 2.80
CA LEU A 108 11.16 7.56 2.43
C LEU A 108 12.11 7.18 3.59
N ALA A 109 11.77 7.55 4.83
CA ALA A 109 12.54 7.16 6.00
C ALA A 109 12.61 5.63 6.17
N PHE A 110 11.52 4.91 5.92
CA PHE A 110 11.49 3.45 5.89
C PHE A 110 12.49 2.88 4.85
N LEU A 111 12.49 3.41 3.62
CA LEU A 111 13.41 2.96 2.57
C LEU A 111 14.88 3.23 2.95
N LEU A 112 15.17 4.43 3.46
CA LEU A 112 16.52 4.80 3.88
C LEU A 112 17.04 3.92 5.02
N LEU A 113 16.20 3.62 6.02
CA LEU A 113 16.57 2.71 7.11
C LEU A 113 16.72 1.26 6.65
N LYS A 114 16.01 0.85 5.60
CA LYS A 114 16.06 -0.53 5.08
C LYS A 114 17.25 -0.78 4.16
N PHE A 115 17.64 0.20 3.35
CA PHE A 115 18.65 0.05 2.28
C PHE A 115 19.92 0.89 2.50
N GLY A 116 19.84 1.98 3.26
CA GLY A 116 20.93 2.94 3.45
C GLY A 116 21.71 2.77 4.75
N LEU A 117 21.40 1.74 5.55
CA LEU A 117 22.03 1.40 6.82
C LEU A 117 22.49 -0.06 6.82
#